data_AF-A0A1H9G7K8-F1
#
_entry.id   AF-A0A1H9G7K8-F1
#
_cell.length_a   1.000
_cell.length_b   1.000
_cell.length_c   1.000
_cell.angle_alpha   90.00
_cell.angle_beta   90.00
_cell.angle_gamma   90.00
#
_symmetry.space_group_name_H-M   'P 1'
#
loop_
_entity.id
_entity.type
_entity.pdbx_description
1 polymer ?
#
loop_
_entity_poly.entity_id
_entity_poly.type
_entity_poly.pdbx_seq_one_letter_code
_entity_poly.pdbx_strand_id
1 'polypeptide(L)'
;MSQHITSISSVCFNIEKSNPPQLTLHAIGKVNSSGWRSPSLFQRVYVVQPEDGIQDFEFYAEPPNDMALWVISPISSETTIFLENWMKGIRINSATNSVVAHLSDIACSVARGSPSSHVLKDNNLELNYFKLPHDGVGGQDSPPDNPPPVPTGTQGH
;
A
#
# COMPACT_ATOMS: atom_id res chain seq x y z
N MET A 1 -0.46 -10.31 20.46
CA MET A 1 -0.90 -8.94 20.85
C MET A 1 -0.96 -8.13 19.57
N SER A 2 -2.10 -7.53 19.25
CA SER A 2 -2.27 -6.75 18.02
C SER A 2 -1.58 -5.40 18.12
N GLN A 3 -1.07 -4.91 17.00
CA GLN A 3 -0.39 -3.63 16.85
C GLN A 3 -0.95 -2.87 15.65
N HIS A 4 -0.84 -1.54 15.67
CA HIS A 4 -1.20 -0.77 14.48
C HIS A 4 -0.35 -1.21 13.31
N ILE A 5 -0.98 -1.26 12.13
CA ILE A 5 -0.22 -1.37 10.90
C ILE A 5 0.62 -0.10 10.69
N THR A 6 1.66 -0.17 9.85
CA THR A 6 2.60 0.94 9.69
C THR A 6 1.92 2.15 9.04
N SER A 7 1.28 1.97 7.89
CA SER A 7 0.62 3.06 7.16
C SER A 7 -0.57 2.57 6.34
N ILE A 8 -1.53 3.46 6.11
CA ILE A 8 -2.66 3.23 5.20
C ILE A 8 -2.32 3.77 3.82
N SER A 9 -2.69 3.00 2.79
CA SER A 9 -2.46 3.33 1.38
C SER A 9 -3.74 3.65 0.61
N SER A 10 -4.84 2.96 0.93
CA SER A 10 -6.12 3.12 0.24
C SER A 10 -7.26 2.77 1.19
N VAL A 11 -8.36 3.51 1.07
CA VAL A 11 -9.61 3.26 1.79
C VAL A 11 -10.75 3.33 0.79
N CYS A 12 -11.60 2.31 0.82
CA CYS A 12 -12.74 2.14 -0.05
C CYS A 12 -13.95 1.73 0.76
N PHE A 13 -15.15 2.09 0.30
CA PHE A 13 -16.35 1.71 1.00
C PHE A 13 -17.49 1.40 0.03
N ASN A 14 -18.50 0.71 0.51
CA ASN A 14 -19.72 0.47 -0.23
C ASN A 14 -20.92 0.64 0.71
N ILE A 15 -21.89 1.43 0.28
CA ILE A 15 -23.15 1.61 1.00
C ILE A 15 -24.16 0.62 0.45
N GLU A 16 -24.60 -0.29 1.29
CA GLU A 16 -25.56 -1.31 0.96
C GLU A 16 -26.97 -0.80 1.20
N LYS A 17 -27.84 -1.00 0.20
CA LYS A 17 -29.26 -0.70 0.32
C LYS A 17 -29.94 -1.80 1.15
N SER A 18 -29.80 -1.72 2.46
CA SER A 18 -30.45 -2.56 3.46
C SER A 18 -31.30 -1.71 4.42
N ASN A 19 -32.07 -2.35 5.29
CA ASN A 19 -32.85 -1.68 6.32
C ASN A 19 -32.56 -2.32 7.69
N PRO A 20 -31.72 -1.69 8.54
CA PRO A 20 -31.03 -0.41 8.35
C PRO A 20 -29.89 -0.47 7.31
N PRO A 21 -29.50 0.65 6.68
CA PRO A 21 -28.43 0.69 5.70
C PRO A 21 -27.08 0.29 6.33
N GLN A 22 -26.26 -0.41 5.55
CA GLN A 22 -24.95 -0.88 5.98
C GLN A 22 -23.83 -0.25 5.16
N LEU A 23 -22.68 -0.08 5.79
CA LEU A 23 -21.47 0.45 5.19
C LEU A 23 -20.37 -0.61 5.31
N THR A 24 -19.96 -1.15 4.18
CA THR A 24 -18.84 -2.10 4.11
C THR A 24 -17.58 -1.31 3.76
N LEU A 25 -16.59 -1.36 4.63
CA LEU A 25 -15.33 -0.63 4.54
C LEU A 25 -14.21 -1.61 4.21
N HIS A 26 -13.41 -1.29 3.18
CA HIS A 26 -12.22 -2.01 2.79
C HIS A 26 -11.00 -1.09 2.89
N ALA A 27 -10.00 -1.48 3.67
CA ALA A 27 -8.78 -0.72 3.85
C ALA A 27 -7.56 -1.54 3.41
N ILE A 28 -6.64 -0.90 2.70
CA ILE A 28 -5.34 -1.46 2.33
C ILE A 28 -4.25 -0.60 2.96
N GLY A 29 -3.35 -1.24 3.68
CA GLY A 29 -2.19 -0.62 4.28
C GLY A 29 -0.91 -1.39 4.04
N LYS A 30 0.14 -0.99 4.75
CA LYS A 30 1.48 -1.56 4.69
C LYS A 30 1.99 -1.87 6.09
N VAL A 31 2.79 -2.92 6.19
CA VAL A 31 3.52 -3.34 7.39
C VAL A 31 5.01 -3.46 7.09
N ASN A 32 5.85 -3.41 8.11
CA ASN A 32 7.31 -3.35 8.00
C ASN A 32 8.02 -4.70 7.79
N SER A 33 7.28 -5.81 7.84
CA SER A 33 7.80 -7.15 7.64
C SER A 33 6.76 -8.06 6.99
N SER A 34 7.19 -9.24 6.52
CA SER A 34 6.27 -10.30 6.13
C SER A 34 5.65 -10.99 7.36
N GLY A 35 4.59 -11.80 7.14
CA GLY A 35 4.07 -12.71 8.16
C GLY A 35 3.12 -12.11 9.21
N TRP A 36 2.70 -10.85 9.04
CA TRP A 36 1.62 -10.25 9.82
C TRP A 36 0.29 -10.98 9.56
N ARG A 37 -0.54 -11.09 10.60
CA ARG A 37 -1.77 -11.91 10.59
C ARG A 37 -2.93 -11.15 11.21
N SER A 38 -4.13 -11.72 11.06
CA SER A 38 -5.35 -11.24 11.73
C SER A 38 -5.58 -9.73 11.59
N PRO A 39 -5.53 -9.17 10.37
CA PRO A 39 -5.84 -7.76 10.17
C PRO A 39 -7.28 -7.48 10.58
N SER A 40 -7.49 -6.34 11.25
CA SER A 40 -8.81 -5.97 11.75
C SER A 40 -8.96 -4.46 11.82
N LEU A 41 -10.14 -3.98 11.45
CA LEU A 41 -10.56 -2.59 11.58
C LEU A 41 -11.49 -2.49 12.79
N PHE A 42 -11.06 -1.73 13.80
CA PHE A 42 -11.84 -1.52 15.01
C PHE A 42 -12.52 -0.16 14.97
N GLN A 43 -13.86 -0.16 14.98
CA GLN A 43 -14.64 1.06 15.08
C GLN A 43 -14.44 1.70 16.45
N ARG A 44 -14.17 3.01 16.48
CA ARG A 44 -14.16 3.77 17.73
C ARG A 44 -15.59 4.08 18.16
N VAL A 45 -15.99 3.61 19.32
CA VAL A 45 -17.29 3.94 19.90
C VAL A 45 -17.19 5.25 20.69
N TYR A 46 -18.11 6.17 20.44
CA TYR A 46 -18.16 7.45 21.14
C TYR A 46 -19.39 7.52 22.05
N VAL A 47 -19.24 8.24 23.17
CA VAL A 47 -20.38 8.61 24.03
C VAL A 47 -21.20 9.73 23.39
N VAL A 48 -20.52 10.67 22.71
CA VAL A 48 -21.11 11.79 21.97
C VAL A 48 -20.62 11.70 20.53
N GLN A 49 -21.53 11.84 19.56
CA GLN A 49 -21.18 11.82 18.14
C GLN A 49 -20.11 12.88 17.81
N PRO A 50 -19.15 12.59 16.91
CA PRO A 50 -18.16 13.56 16.45
C PRO A 50 -18.81 14.76 15.76
N GLU A 51 -18.31 15.97 16.04
CA GLU A 51 -18.81 17.21 15.42
C GLU A 51 -18.54 17.27 13.91
N ASP A 52 -17.42 16.68 13.46
CA ASP A 52 -17.05 16.57 12.05
C ASP A 52 -17.90 15.53 11.29
N GLY A 53 -18.64 14.67 12.02
CA GLY A 53 -19.42 13.57 11.46
C GLY A 53 -18.54 12.45 10.90
N ILE A 54 -17.28 12.34 11.30
CA ILE A 54 -16.34 11.33 10.80
C ILE A 54 -16.22 10.20 11.82
N GLN A 55 -16.50 8.97 11.40
CA GLN A 55 -16.32 7.78 12.23
C GLN A 55 -14.85 7.34 12.19
N ASP A 56 -14.15 7.35 13.33
CA ASP A 56 -12.78 6.84 13.40
C ASP A 56 -12.76 5.30 13.46
N PHE A 57 -11.77 4.72 12.80
CA PHE A 57 -11.38 3.32 12.87
C PHE A 57 -9.89 3.21 13.12
N GLU A 58 -9.50 2.17 13.82
CA GLU A 58 -8.11 1.82 14.04
C GLU A 58 -7.77 0.54 13.28
N PHE A 59 -6.69 0.57 12.48
CA PHE A 59 -6.25 -0.61 11.73
C PHE A 59 -5.12 -1.32 12.48
N TYR A 60 -5.46 -2.48 13.03
CA TYR A 60 -4.54 -3.36 13.72
C TYR A 60 -4.28 -4.66 12.97
N ALA A 61 -3.15 -5.28 13.27
CA ALA A 61 -2.81 -6.64 12.88
C ALA A 61 -1.87 -7.27 13.92
N GLU A 62 -1.76 -8.59 13.91
CA GLU A 62 -0.82 -9.32 14.75
C GLU A 62 0.54 -9.39 14.05
N PRO A 63 1.63 -9.02 14.75
CA PRO A 63 2.98 -9.15 14.20
C PRO A 63 3.33 -10.64 14.01
N PRO A 64 4.30 -10.96 13.14
CA PRO A 64 4.83 -12.31 13.03
C PRO A 64 5.45 -12.77 14.37
N ASN A 65 5.17 -14.01 14.77
CA ASN A 65 5.77 -14.61 15.98
C ASN A 65 7.14 -15.27 15.70
N ASP A 66 7.44 -15.54 14.43
CA ASP A 66 8.63 -16.26 13.98
C ASP A 66 9.54 -15.33 13.17
N MET A 67 10.66 -15.88 12.66
CA MET A 67 11.53 -15.16 11.72
C MET A 67 10.71 -14.63 10.53
N ALA A 68 10.77 -13.32 10.34
CA ALA A 68 10.09 -12.62 9.25
C ALA A 68 11.10 -11.89 8.37
N LEU A 69 10.75 -11.71 7.10
CA LEU A 69 11.53 -10.90 6.19
C LEU A 69 11.22 -9.43 6.46
N TRP A 70 12.25 -8.61 6.63
CA TRP A 70 12.14 -7.16 6.80
C TRP A 70 11.87 -6.47 5.47
N VAL A 71 10.69 -6.73 4.91
CA VAL A 71 10.22 -6.17 3.65
C VAL A 71 8.85 -5.53 3.85
N ILE A 72 8.66 -4.34 3.27
CA ILE A 72 7.38 -3.66 3.29
C ILE A 72 6.35 -4.51 2.55
N SER A 73 5.34 -4.98 3.28
CA SER A 73 4.33 -5.90 2.76
C SER A 73 2.94 -5.27 2.83
N PRO A 74 2.08 -5.45 1.81
CA PRO A 74 0.70 -4.98 1.86
C PRO A 74 -0.13 -5.82 2.84
N ILE A 75 -1.13 -5.21 3.46
CA ILE A 75 -2.12 -5.88 4.30
C ILE A 75 -3.49 -5.24 4.08
N SER A 76 -4.56 -6.04 4.08
CA SER A 76 -5.92 -5.54 3.90
C SER A 76 -6.87 -6.10 4.95
N SER A 77 -7.93 -5.33 5.23
CA SER A 77 -9.02 -5.73 6.10
C SER A 77 -10.33 -5.18 5.56
N GLU A 78 -11.41 -5.93 5.80
CA GLU A 78 -12.77 -5.51 5.54
C GLU A 78 -13.56 -5.52 6.86
N THR A 79 -14.51 -4.59 7.01
CA THR A 79 -15.48 -4.60 8.09
C THR A 79 -16.80 -3.99 7.63
N THR A 80 -17.91 -4.45 8.19
CA THR A 80 -19.25 -3.92 7.90
C THR A 80 -19.87 -3.37 9.16
N ILE A 81 -20.35 -2.13 9.08
CA ILE A 81 -21.04 -1.45 10.17
C ILE A 81 -22.41 -0.95 9.70
N PHE A 82 -23.27 -0.59 10.65
CA PHE A 82 -24.48 0.16 10.32
C PHE A 82 -24.11 1.60 9.97
N LEU A 83 -24.74 2.13 8.93
CA LEU A 83 -24.55 3.51 8.53
C LEU A 83 -25.48 4.40 9.37
N GLU A 84 -24.89 5.10 10.32
CA GLU A 84 -25.63 6.06 11.14
C GLU A 84 -25.89 7.38 10.38
N ASN A 85 -26.98 8.06 10.73
CA ASN A 85 -27.42 9.28 10.04
C ASN A 85 -26.46 10.47 10.18
N TRP A 86 -25.66 10.51 11.24
CA TRP A 86 -24.68 11.56 11.50
C TRP A 86 -23.37 11.34 10.74
N MET A 87 -23.12 10.12 10.25
CA MET A 87 -21.89 9.78 9.56
C MET A 87 -21.84 10.45 8.18
N LYS A 88 -20.81 11.27 8.00
CA LYS A 88 -20.46 11.94 6.73
C LYS A 88 -19.21 11.34 6.10
N GLY A 89 -18.44 10.56 6.85
CA GLY A 89 -17.19 9.97 6.38
C GLY A 89 -16.58 9.02 7.41
N ILE A 90 -15.43 8.48 7.03
CA ILE A 90 -14.66 7.52 7.81
C ILE A 90 -13.22 8.03 7.89
N ARG A 91 -12.59 7.93 9.06
CA ARG A 91 -11.14 8.10 9.23
C ARG A 91 -10.54 6.79 9.68
N ILE A 92 -9.50 6.32 8.99
CA ILE A 92 -8.71 5.17 9.43
C ILE A 92 -7.38 5.68 9.94
N ASN A 93 -7.02 5.29 11.16
CA ASN A 93 -5.76 5.61 11.80
C ASN A 93 -4.81 4.40 11.77
N SER A 94 -3.53 4.68 11.58
CA SER A 94 -2.42 3.73 11.64
C SER A 94 -1.29 4.33 12.48
N ALA A 95 -0.16 3.63 12.58
CA ALA A 95 0.98 4.09 13.36
C ALA A 95 1.58 5.42 12.84
N THR A 96 1.57 5.65 11.52
CA THR A 96 2.28 6.80 10.91
C THR A 96 1.39 7.79 10.19
N ASN A 97 0.17 7.41 9.81
CA ASN A 97 -0.76 8.30 9.13
C ASN A 97 -2.23 7.98 9.43
N SER A 98 -3.08 8.92 9.05
CA SER A 98 -4.52 8.77 9.03
C SER A 98 -5.06 9.11 7.65
N VAL A 99 -6.05 8.38 7.17
CA VAL A 99 -6.72 8.61 5.88
C VAL A 99 -8.19 8.84 6.12
N VAL A 100 -8.74 9.92 5.56
CA VAL A 100 -10.17 10.25 5.62
C VAL A 100 -10.81 9.98 4.26
N ALA A 101 -11.95 9.30 4.27
CA ALA A 101 -12.80 9.10 3.10
C ALA A 101 -14.18 9.67 3.40
N HIS A 102 -14.66 10.63 2.60
CA HIS A 102 -16.00 11.16 2.76
C HIS A 102 -17.00 10.28 2.02
N LEU A 103 -18.20 10.10 2.58
CA LEU A 103 -19.25 9.29 1.94
C LEU A 103 -19.79 9.93 0.66
N SER A 104 -19.54 11.22 0.45
CA SER A 104 -19.79 11.93 -0.80
C SER A 104 -18.82 11.57 -1.93
N ASP A 105 -17.67 10.95 -1.60
CA ASP A 105 -16.61 10.70 -2.56
C ASP A 105 -16.88 9.39 -3.31
N ILE A 106 -17.22 9.52 -4.59
CA ILE A 106 -17.54 8.39 -5.48
C ILE A 106 -16.28 7.59 -5.85
N ALA A 107 -15.09 8.14 -5.61
CA ALA A 107 -13.80 7.61 -6.07
C ALA A 107 -13.47 6.20 -5.57
N CYS A 108 -14.14 5.72 -4.51
CA CYS A 108 -14.06 4.31 -4.15
C CYS A 108 -15.36 3.71 -3.60
N SER A 109 -16.51 4.20 -4.08
CA SER A 109 -17.79 3.50 -3.87
C SER A 109 -17.89 2.36 -4.89
N VAL A 110 -17.46 1.15 -4.50
CA VAL A 110 -17.58 -0.02 -5.39
C VAL A 110 -19.05 -0.44 -5.43
N ALA A 111 -19.84 0.23 -6.26
CA ALA A 111 -21.20 -0.18 -6.56
C ALA A 111 -21.14 -1.61 -7.10
N ARG A 112 -21.80 -2.54 -6.41
CA ARG A 112 -21.89 -3.96 -6.79
C ARG A 112 -22.39 -4.09 -8.23
N GLY A 113 -21.47 -4.21 -9.18
CA GLY A 113 -21.78 -4.46 -10.58
C GLY A 113 -20.90 -3.73 -11.61
N SER A 114 -19.56 -3.84 -11.52
CA SER A 114 -18.70 -3.99 -12.72
C SER A 114 -17.23 -4.19 -12.33
N PRO A 115 -16.50 -5.17 -12.92
CA PRO A 115 -15.05 -5.16 -12.93
C PRO A 115 -14.61 -4.21 -14.03
N SER A 116 -14.29 -2.96 -13.69
CA SER A 116 -13.63 -2.06 -14.65
C SER A 116 -12.27 -1.66 -14.11
N SER A 117 -11.28 -2.34 -14.67
CA SER A 117 -9.85 -2.15 -14.52
C SER A 117 -9.41 -0.75 -14.99
N HIS A 118 -9.81 0.34 -14.34
CA HIS A 118 -9.38 1.68 -14.76
C HIS A 118 -9.47 2.77 -13.67
N VAL A 119 -9.06 2.51 -12.43
CA VAL A 119 -8.76 3.61 -11.48
C VAL A 119 -7.57 3.25 -10.59
N LEU A 120 -6.36 3.29 -11.17
CA LEU A 120 -5.10 3.69 -10.52
C LEU A 120 -4.16 4.18 -11.63
N LYS A 121 -4.53 5.27 -12.29
CA LYS A 121 -3.55 6.18 -12.91
C LYS A 121 -3.69 7.45 -12.12
N ASP A 122 -2.68 7.72 -11.30
CA ASP A 122 -2.38 8.96 -10.56
C ASP A 122 -1.91 8.59 -9.16
N ASN A 123 -0.74 7.95 -9.09
CA ASN A 123 0.24 8.15 -8.02
C ASN A 123 1.54 7.49 -8.43
N ASN A 124 2.36 8.32 -9.06
CA ASN A 124 3.74 8.09 -9.44
C ASN A 124 4.57 7.68 -8.20
N LEU A 125 4.91 6.39 -8.10
CA LEU A 125 6.08 5.94 -7.36
C LEU A 125 6.95 5.21 -8.37
N GLU A 126 8.03 5.87 -8.79
CA GLU A 126 9.08 5.30 -9.60
C GLU A 126 9.51 3.95 -9.02
N LEU A 127 9.24 2.88 -9.77
CA LEU A 127 9.90 1.59 -9.59
C LEU A 127 11.33 1.71 -10.15
N ASN A 128 12.20 2.41 -9.43
CA ASN A 128 13.64 2.29 -9.60
C ASN A 128 14.11 1.06 -8.80
N TYR A 129 13.80 -0.12 -9.32
CA TYR A 129 14.39 -1.39 -8.88
C TYR A 129 15.27 -1.94 -10.02
N PHE A 130 16.59 -1.82 -9.83
CA PHE A 130 17.64 -2.68 -10.36
C PHE A 130 17.56 -3.06 -11.86
N LYS A 131 18.15 -2.21 -12.72
CA LYS A 131 18.58 -2.63 -14.06
C LYS A 131 19.95 -3.32 -13.94
N LEU A 132 19.95 -4.64 -13.74
CA LEU A 132 21.15 -5.45 -13.97
C LEU A 132 21.40 -5.51 -15.49
N PRO A 133 22.61 -5.22 -15.98
CA PRO A 133 22.92 -5.41 -17.39
C PRO A 133 23.03 -6.92 -17.68
N HIS A 134 22.07 -7.46 -18.41
CA HIS A 134 22.23 -8.71 -19.15
C HIS A 134 22.71 -8.38 -20.56
N ASP A 135 24.02 -8.19 -20.72
CA ASP A 135 24.64 -8.21 -22.04
C ASP A 135 25.17 -9.62 -22.31
N GLY A 136 24.51 -10.30 -23.24
CA GLY A 136 24.78 -11.68 -23.60
C GLY A 136 24.52 -11.97 -25.08
N VAL A 137 25.57 -11.75 -25.87
CA VAL A 137 26.05 -12.56 -27.02
C VAL A 137 25.26 -12.54 -28.35
N GLY A 138 25.90 -11.92 -29.35
CA GLY A 138 25.86 -12.29 -30.77
C GLY A 138 26.54 -11.19 -31.60
N GLY A 139 27.50 -11.40 -32.50
CA GLY A 139 28.31 -12.52 -32.93
C GLY A 139 29.34 -11.93 -33.91
N GLN A 140 30.55 -12.52 -33.93
CA GLN A 140 31.63 -12.47 -34.94
C GLN A 140 31.85 -11.19 -35.78
N ASP A 141 33.03 -10.58 -35.59
CA ASP A 141 34.05 -10.45 -36.65
C ASP A 141 35.42 -10.10 -36.03
N SER A 142 36.47 -10.70 -36.56
CA SER A 142 37.89 -10.49 -36.25
C SER A 142 38.70 -10.89 -37.49
N PRO A 143 39.97 -10.46 -37.69
CA PRO A 143 40.68 -9.23 -37.27
C PRO A 143 41.48 -8.64 -38.51
N PRO A 144 42.57 -7.83 -38.43
CA PRO A 144 43.86 -8.20 -37.80
C PRO A 144 44.62 -7.08 -37.04
N ASP A 145 45.47 -7.56 -36.13
CA ASP A 145 46.78 -7.05 -35.68
C ASP A 145 47.05 -5.53 -35.55
N ASN A 146 47.26 -5.11 -34.30
CA ASN A 146 48.33 -4.16 -34.01
C ASN A 146 49.02 -4.54 -32.68
N PRO A 147 50.35 -4.63 -32.62
CA PRO A 147 51.09 -5.05 -31.43
C PRO A 147 51.04 -3.96 -30.33
N PRO A 148 51.22 -4.34 -29.04
CA PRO A 148 51.19 -3.40 -27.93
C PRO A 148 52.41 -2.45 -27.96
N PRO A 149 52.27 -1.20 -27.48
CA PRO A 149 53.39 -0.28 -27.37
C PRO A 149 54.39 -0.74 -26.29
N VAL A 150 55.67 -0.69 -26.65
CA VAL A 150 56.84 -0.92 -25.79
C VAL A 150 56.89 0.12 -24.66
N PRO A 151 57.23 -0.24 -23.41
CA PRO A 151 57.50 0.74 -22.37
C PRO A 151 58.84 1.44 -22.63
N THR A 152 58.82 2.75 -22.91
CA THR A 152 60.02 3.59 -22.87
C THR A 152 60.42 3.81 -21.41
N GLY A 153 61.32 2.96 -20.92
CA GLY A 153 62.12 3.27 -19.75
C GLY A 153 63.17 4.32 -20.12
N THR A 154 63.05 5.52 -19.55
CA THR A 154 64.14 6.49 -19.52
C THR A 154 64.61 6.64 -18.07
N GLN A 155 65.88 6.32 -17.86
CA GLN A 155 66.64 6.48 -16.62
C GLN A 155 66.93 7.96 -16.30
N GLY A 156 67.24 8.23 -15.03
CA GLY A 156 68.00 9.40 -14.57
C GLY A 156 67.62 9.73 -13.14
N HIS A 157 68.31 9.24 -12.11
CA HIS A 157 69.60 9.73 -11.56
C HIS A 157 69.59 11.22 -11.21
#